data_AF-A0A965YUD0-F1
#
_entry.id   AF-A0A965YUD0-F1
#
_cell.length_a   1.000
_cell.length_b   1.000
_cell.length_c   1.000
_cell.angle_alpha   90.00
_cell.angle_beta   90.00
_cell.angle_gamma   90.00
#
_symmetry.space_group_name_H-M   'P 1'
#
loop_
_entity.id
_entity.type
_entity.pdbx_description
1 polymer ?
#
loop_
_entity_poly.entity_id
_entity_poly.type
_entity_poly.pdbx_seq_one_letter_code
_entity_poly.pdbx_strand_id
1 'polypeptide(L)'
;MYIDGDVLELDIEMDLEEVKSLKTFVQDRLNYIEEIVLLHGKDGVPTTSALFALLFWVKRQKPSIKIDFFETMNLELESFGTMYWIAHE
;
A
#
# COMPACT_ATOMS: atom_id res chain seq x y z
N MET A 1 1.07 5.37 9.61
CA MET A 1 0.00 6.00 8.79
C MET A 1 0.00 7.49 9.05
N TYR A 2 0.30 8.28 8.03
CA TYR A 2 0.21 9.74 8.03
C TYR A 2 -0.67 10.17 6.85
N ILE A 3 -1.40 11.28 7.00
CA ILE A 3 -2.28 11.81 5.97
C ILE A 3 -1.86 13.25 5.74
N ASP A 4 -1.44 13.55 4.52
CA ASP A 4 -1.18 14.90 4.06
C ASP A 4 -2.17 15.26 2.97
N GLY A 5 -3.22 16.00 3.34
CA GLY A 5 -4.30 16.35 2.42
C GLY A 5 -5.02 15.12 1.85
N ASP A 6 -4.80 14.87 0.56
CA ASP A 6 -5.36 13.78 -0.25
C ASP A 6 -4.39 12.60 -0.46
N VAL A 7 -3.19 12.67 0.15
CA VAL A 7 -2.16 11.62 0.09
C VAL A 7 -2.18 10.78 1.38
N LEU A 8 -2.24 9.46 1.21
CA LEU A 8 -2.16 8.48 2.28
C LEU A 8 -0.81 7.78 2.27
N GLU A 9 0.00 8.02 3.30
CA GLU A 9 1.30 7.38 3.48
C GLU A 9 1.17 6.14 4.39
N LEU A 10 1.56 5.00 3.83
CA LEU A 10 1.48 3.70 4.50
C LEU A 10 2.86 3.11 4.68
N ASP A 11 3.11 2.55 5.85
CA ASP A 11 4.35 1.81 6.09
C ASP A 11 4.17 0.37 5.56
N ILE A 12 5.13 -0.11 4.79
CA ILE A 12 5.12 -1.47 4.27
C ILE A 12 5.30 -2.52 5.37
N GLU A 13 5.88 -2.13 6.50
CA GLU A 13 6.17 -2.99 7.65
C GLU A 13 4.94 -3.15 8.57
N MET A 14 3.78 -2.56 8.23
CA MET A 14 2.53 -2.64 9.02
C MET A 14 2.07 -4.08 9.28
N ASP A 15 1.73 -4.39 10.53
CA ASP A 15 1.23 -5.70 10.92
C ASP A 15 -0.25 -5.94 10.50
N LEU A 16 -0.74 -7.15 10.73
CA LEU A 16 -2.09 -7.53 10.34
C LEU A 16 -3.20 -6.71 11.03
N GLU A 17 -3.04 -6.37 12.31
CA GLU A 17 -4.04 -5.60 13.06
C GLU A 17 -4.06 -4.13 12.62
N GLU A 18 -2.89 -3.59 12.29
CA GLU A 18 -2.75 -2.27 11.68
C GLU A 18 -3.42 -2.22 10.30
N VAL A 19 -3.23 -3.25 9.45
CA VAL A 19 -3.91 -3.35 8.15
C VAL A 19 -5.43 -3.47 8.29
N LYS A 20 -5.94 -4.18 9.30
CA LYS A 20 -7.39 -4.24 9.57
C LYS A 20 -7.94 -2.86 9.95
N SER A 21 -7.22 -2.15 10.82
CA SER A 21 -7.60 -0.80 11.24
C SER A 21 -7.60 0.17 10.05
N LEU A 22 -6.58 0.06 9.19
CA LEU A 22 -6.47 0.83 7.94
C LEU A 22 -7.64 0.54 6.99
N LYS A 23 -8.05 -0.72 6.85
CA LYS A 23 -9.20 -1.08 6.00
C LYS A 23 -10.47 -0.35 6.45
N THR A 24 -10.78 -0.35 7.74
CA THR A 24 -11.95 0.37 8.27
C THR A 24 -11.81 1.87 8.03
N PHE A 25 -10.61 2.43 8.22
CA PHE A 25 -10.35 3.85 7.97
C PHE A 25 -10.56 4.25 6.50
N VAL A 26 -10.00 3.49 5.56
CA VAL A 26 -10.04 3.78 4.13
C VAL A 26 -11.45 3.58 3.57
N GLN A 27 -12.21 2.60 4.06
CA GLN A 27 -13.56 2.31 3.57
C GLN A 27 -14.48 3.54 3.55
N ASP A 28 -14.45 4.35 4.60
CA ASP A 28 -15.33 5.53 4.70
C ASP A 28 -14.77 6.77 3.99
N ARG A 29 -13.47 6.77 3.67
CA ARG A 29 -12.73 7.97 3.24
C ARG A 29 -12.11 7.85 1.86
N LEU A 30 -12.27 6.71 1.19
CA LEU A 30 -11.62 6.41 -0.08
C LEU A 30 -11.86 7.48 -1.16
N ASN A 31 -13.04 8.10 -1.17
CA ASN A 31 -13.36 9.16 -2.13
C ASN A 31 -12.44 10.37 -2.03
N TYR A 32 -11.88 10.64 -0.85
CA TYR A 32 -11.01 11.79 -0.57
C TYR A 32 -9.52 11.50 -0.75
N ILE A 33 -9.14 10.24 -0.99
CA ILE A 33 -7.75 9.83 -1.15
C ILE A 33 -7.44 9.77 -2.65
N GLU A 34 -6.56 10.62 -3.13
CA GLU A 34 -6.10 10.67 -4.53
C GLU A 34 -4.88 9.77 -4.75
N GLU A 35 -4.02 9.66 -3.73
CA GLU A 35 -2.73 8.96 -3.83
C GLU A 35 -2.43 8.13 -2.58
N ILE A 36 -1.86 6.95 -2.77
CA ILE A 36 -1.29 6.11 -1.71
C ILE A 36 0.18 5.89 -1.99
N VAL A 37 1.02 6.29 -1.04
CA VAL A 37 2.47 6.11 -1.08
C VAL A 37 2.86 5.04 -0.06
N LEU A 38 3.67 4.07 -0.51
CA LEU A 38 4.27 3.08 0.37
C LEU A 38 5.64 3.59 0.82
N LEU A 39 5.79 3.75 2.13
CA LEU A 39 7.04 4.04 2.80
C LEU A 39 7.67 2.74 3.27
N HIS A 40 9.00 2.69 3.21
CA HIS A 40 9.79 1.59 3.73
C HIS A 40 10.51 2.03 5.01
N GLY A 41 10.41 1.20 6.04
CA GLY A 41 11.25 1.29 7.22
C GLY A 41 12.66 0.77 6.98
N LYS A 42 13.41 0.52 8.06
CA LYS A 42 14.84 0.19 8.00
C LYS A 42 15.17 -1.12 7.28
N ASP A 43 14.27 -2.10 7.35
CA ASP A 43 14.50 -3.39 6.69
C ASP A 43 13.76 -3.42 5.34
N GLY A 44 12.70 -2.62 5.20
CA GLY A 44 11.93 -2.42 3.97
C GLY A 44 11.11 -3.64 3.57
N VAL A 45 11.06 -4.67 4.43
CA VAL A 45 10.41 -5.95 4.12
C VAL A 45 8.94 -5.90 4.51
N PRO A 46 8.01 -6.23 3.60
CA PRO A 46 6.61 -6.38 3.97
C PRO A 46 6.43 -7.47 5.02
N THR A 47 5.78 -7.13 6.13
CA THR A 47 5.52 -8.07 7.24
C THR A 47 4.26 -8.91 7.00
N THR A 48 3.36 -8.47 6.12
CA THR A 48 2.10 -9.17 5.81
C THR A 48 1.64 -8.96 4.38
N SER A 49 1.12 -10.02 3.76
CA SER A 49 0.50 -9.95 2.43
C SER A 49 -0.87 -9.25 2.45
N ALA A 50 -1.46 -9.05 3.63
CA ALA A 50 -2.77 -8.42 3.79
C ALA A 50 -2.77 -6.95 3.31
N LEU A 51 -1.65 -6.24 3.44
CA LEU A 51 -1.51 -4.86 2.94
C LEU A 51 -1.71 -4.83 1.43
N PHE A 52 -1.04 -5.70 0.67
CA PHE A 52 -1.19 -5.76 -0.78
C PHE A 52 -2.59 -6.17 -1.21
N ALA A 53 -3.21 -7.10 -0.49
CA ALA A 53 -4.61 -7.45 -0.74
C ALA A 53 -5.55 -6.25 -0.55
N LEU A 54 -5.28 -5.41 0.46
CA LEU A 54 -6.02 -4.17 0.69
C LEU A 54 -5.77 -3.15 -0.43
N LEU A 55 -4.51 -2.92 -0.84
CA LEU A 55 -4.17 -2.02 -1.93
C LEU A 55 -4.86 -2.43 -3.23
N PHE A 56 -4.90 -3.73 -3.53
CA PHE A 56 -5.57 -4.25 -4.72
C PHE A 56 -7.08 -4.04 -4.64
N TRP A 57 -7.68 -4.28 -3.46
CA TRP A 57 -9.09 -3.98 -3.23
C TRP A 57 -9.38 -2.49 -3.41
N VAL A 58 -8.54 -1.60 -2.86
CA VAL A 58 -8.65 -0.14 -3.01
C VAL A 58 -8.61 0.27 -4.48
N LYS A 59 -7.61 -0.22 -5.24
CA LYS A 59 -7.47 0.06 -6.68
C LYS A 59 -8.67 -0.41 -7.49
N ARG A 60 -9.31 -1.51 -7.08
CA ARG A 60 -10.57 -1.98 -7.69
C ARG A 60 -11.76 -1.08 -7.38
N GLN A 61 -11.84 -0.51 -6.18
CA GLN A 61 -12.94 0.38 -5.79
C GLN A 61 -12.81 1.78 -6.39
N LYS A 62 -11.59 2.35 -6.41
CA LYS A 62 -11.28 3.64 -7.04
C LYS A 62 -10.15 3.45 -8.07
N PRO A 63 -10.46 3.07 -9.33
CA PRO A 63 -9.43 2.83 -10.36
C PRO A 63 -8.51 4.03 -10.64
N SER A 64 -9.02 5.25 -10.43
CA SER A 64 -8.27 6.49 -10.62
C SER A 64 -7.24 6.80 -9.52
N ILE A 65 -7.26 6.09 -8.39
CA ILE A 65 -6.31 6.34 -7.29
C ILE A 65 -4.88 6.02 -7.74
N LYS A 66 -3.94 6.90 -7.43
CA LYS A 66 -2.52 6.71 -7.74
C LYS A 66 -1.87 5.83 -6.66
N ILE A 67 -1.21 4.77 -7.09
CA ILE A 67 -0.46 3.86 -6.21
C ILE A 67 0.76 3.39 -7.00
N ASP A 68 1.94 3.95 -6.71
CA ASP A 68 3.16 3.75 -7.52
C ASP A 68 3.61 2.27 -7.56
N PHE A 69 3.28 1.48 -6.54
CA PHE A 69 3.53 0.04 -6.49
C PHE A 69 2.90 -0.71 -7.68
N PHE A 70 1.70 -0.32 -8.13
CA PHE A 70 1.02 -1.01 -9.23
C PHE A 70 1.56 -0.64 -10.62
N GLU A 71 2.23 0.50 -10.75
CA GLU A 71 2.86 0.89 -12.02
C GLU A 71 4.23 0.21 -12.17
N THR A 72 4.98 0.15 -11.08
CA THR A 72 6.33 -0.43 -11.07
C THR A 72 6.32 -1.95 -10.92
N MET A 73 5.28 -2.50 -10.27
CA MET A 73 5.16 -3.91 -9.88
C MET A 73 6.43 -4.43 -9.21
N ASN A 74 7.15 -3.55 -8.52
CA ASN A 74 8.38 -3.86 -7.83
C ASN A 74 8.49 -3.06 -6.53
N LEU A 75 9.30 -3.58 -5.62
CA LEU A 75 9.64 -2.94 -4.37
C LEU A 75 11.15 -3.05 -4.20
N GLU A 76 11.80 -1.92 -3.94
CA GLU A 76 13.19 -1.91 -3.56
C GLU A 76 13.29 -2.19 -2.06
N LEU A 77 13.80 -3.37 -1.72
CA LEU A 77 14.10 -3.77 -0.35
C LEU A 77 15.56 -3.43 -0.10
N GLU A 78 15.86 -2.50 0.80
CA GLU A 78 17.24 -2.07 1.07
C GLU A 78 18.19 -3.25 1.35
N SER A 79 17.71 -4.22 2.14
CA SER A 79 18.49 -5.37 2.59
C SER A 79 18.48 -6.56 1.62
N PHE A 80 17.45 -6.67 0.78
CA PHE A 80 17.17 -7.88 -0.02
C PHE A 80 17.16 -7.63 -1.54
N GLY A 81 17.45 -6.39 -1.96
CA GLY A 81 17.38 -5.97 -3.37
C GLY A 81 15.95 -5.77 -3.84
N THR A 82 15.70 -5.89 -5.14
CA THR A 82 14.37 -5.62 -5.71
C THR A 82 13.47 -6.87 -5.67
N MET A 83 12.32 -6.76 -5.00
CA MET A 83 11.24 -7.73 -5.09
C MET A 83 10.35 -7.39 -6.28
N TYR A 84 10.15 -8.33 -7.20
CA TYR A 84 9.21 -8.19 -8.31
C TYR A 84 7.90 -8.91 -8.00
N TRP A 85 6.79 -8.28 -8.32
CA TRP A 85 5.46 -8.87 -8.24
C TRP A 85 4.99 -9.28 -9.63
N ILE A 86 4.80 -10.57 -9.86
CA ILE A 86 4.31 -11.09 -11.14
C ILE A 86 2.85 -11.49 -10.95
N ALA A 87 1.94 -10.76 -11.58
CA ALA A 87 0.54 -11.13 -11.67
C ALA A 87 0.30 -11.86 -13.00
N HIS A 88 -0.26 -13.06 -12.92
CA HIS A 88 -0.77 -13.78 -14.10
C HIS A 88 -2.27 -13.50 -14.22
N GLU A 89 -2.71 -13.10 -15.42
CA GLU A 89 -4.12 -12.87 -15.75
C GLU A 89 -4.99 -14.14 -15.62
#